data_AF-A0A975R9T5-F1
#
_entry.id   AF-A0A975R9T5-F1
#
_cell.length_a   1.000
_cell.length_b   1.000
_cell.length_c   1.000
_cell.angle_alpha   90.00
_cell.angle_beta   90.00
_cell.angle_gamma   90.00
#
_symmetry.space_group_name_H-M   'P 1'
#
loop_
_entity.id
_entity.type
_entity.pdbx_description
1 polymer ?
#
loop_
_entity_poly.entity_id
_entity_poly.type
_entity_poly.pdbx_seq_one_letter_code
_entity_poly.pdbx_strand_id
1 'polypeptide(L)'
;MKRGRRLLTGLVKPRSEAVTNEDWMRHALRMAHKAEQQGEVPVGAVLVYQGRCIGEGWNQPIQSHDPSAHAEIVAIRQAGLALQNYRLPESCLYVTLEPCVMCMGAIAHARIKRLVFGADDPKRGAVCHALQLSDAAFLNHHVDWLGGVLAADCSEVLTDFFRARR
;
A
#
# COMPACT_ATOMS: atom_id res chain seq x y z
N MET A 1 40.78 39.88 -35.27
CA MET A 1 39.80 40.54 -34.36
C MET A 1 39.15 39.47 -33.48
N LYS A 2 39.12 39.73 -32.17
CA LYS A 2 38.60 38.89 -31.09
C LYS A 2 37.06 38.78 -31.14
N ARG A 3 36.53 37.69 -30.57
CA ARG A 3 35.25 37.49 -29.81
C ARG A 3 34.62 36.16 -30.28
N GLY A 4 34.22 35.20 -29.46
CA GLY A 4 34.19 35.06 -28.00
C GLY A 4 33.50 33.73 -27.68
N ARG A 5 34.08 32.95 -26.77
CA ARG A 5 33.55 31.70 -26.22
C ARG A 5 32.29 31.99 -25.39
N ARG A 6 31.23 31.22 -25.57
CA ARG A 6 30.32 30.80 -24.48
C ARG A 6 29.69 29.45 -24.86
N LEU A 7 30.35 28.38 -24.45
CA LEU A 7 29.70 27.10 -24.24
C LEU A 7 28.69 27.32 -23.11
N LEU A 8 27.40 27.39 -23.46
CA LEU A 8 26.33 27.22 -22.50
C LEU A 8 26.32 25.74 -22.13
N THR A 9 27.06 25.41 -21.08
CA THR A 9 26.84 24.22 -20.26
C THR A 9 25.43 24.31 -19.70
N GLY A 10 24.45 23.80 -20.46
CA GLY A 10 23.15 23.47 -19.93
C GLY A 10 23.35 22.31 -18.95
N LEU A 11 23.43 22.64 -17.66
CA LEU A 11 23.17 21.70 -16.59
C LEU A 11 21.79 21.09 -16.84
N VAL A 12 21.77 19.91 -17.45
CA VAL A 12 20.62 19.02 -17.39
C VAL A 12 20.43 18.71 -15.91
N LYS A 13 19.46 19.37 -15.26
CA LYS A 13 19.02 18.97 -13.94
C LYS A 13 18.60 17.50 -14.05
N PRO A 14 19.11 16.58 -13.22
CA PRO A 14 18.61 15.21 -13.24
C PRO A 14 17.10 15.27 -12.96
N ARG A 15 16.33 14.70 -13.88
CA ARG A 15 14.91 14.43 -13.68
C ARG A 15 14.85 13.62 -12.39
N SER A 16 14.23 14.12 -11.33
CA SER A 16 14.04 13.34 -10.10
C SER A 16 13.44 12.00 -10.51
N GLU A 17 14.13 10.90 -10.24
CA GLU A 17 13.61 9.56 -10.54
C GLU A 17 12.23 9.43 -9.89
N ALA A 18 11.22 9.11 -10.70
CA ALA A 18 9.87 8.95 -10.21
C ALA A 18 9.82 7.69 -9.34
N VAL A 19 9.33 7.83 -8.10
CA VAL A 19 9.18 6.72 -7.16
C VAL A 19 8.27 5.65 -7.77
N THR A 20 8.76 4.42 -7.83
CA THR A 20 8.10 3.29 -8.49
C THR A 20 7.10 2.58 -7.56
N ASN A 21 6.29 1.68 -8.11
CA ASN A 21 5.44 0.80 -7.30
C ASN A 21 6.26 -0.09 -6.36
N GLU A 22 7.43 -0.55 -6.81
CA GLU A 22 8.33 -1.36 -5.98
C GLU A 22 8.88 -0.56 -4.80
N ASP A 23 9.23 0.71 -4.99
CA ASP A 23 9.72 1.57 -3.90
C ASP A 23 8.66 1.74 -2.80
N TRP A 24 7.40 1.96 -3.19
CA TRP A 24 6.28 2.03 -2.25
C TRP A 24 5.97 0.67 -1.61
N MET A 25 6.09 -0.42 -2.36
CA MET A 25 5.91 -1.76 -1.80
C MET A 25 7.03 -2.13 -0.81
N ARG A 26 8.28 -1.73 -1.08
CA ARG A 26 9.38 -1.83 -0.09
C ARG A 26 9.09 -1.00 1.15
N HIS A 27 8.36 0.11 1.03
CA HIS A 27 7.87 0.85 2.20
C HIS A 27 6.80 0.04 2.96
N ALA A 28 5.82 -0.53 2.28
CA ALA A 28 4.84 -1.40 2.90
C ALA A 28 5.50 -2.62 3.60
N LEU A 29 6.53 -3.22 3.01
CA LEU A 29 7.32 -4.30 3.63
C LEU A 29 8.01 -3.84 4.93
N ARG A 30 8.52 -2.61 5.01
CA ARG A 30 9.03 -2.08 6.30
C ARG A 30 7.93 -2.03 7.37
N MET A 31 6.68 -1.75 6.99
CA MET A 31 5.56 -1.80 7.93
C MET A 31 5.19 -3.24 8.31
N ALA A 32 5.26 -4.18 7.36
CA ALA A 32 5.06 -5.61 7.64
C ALA A 32 6.07 -6.14 8.67
N HIS A 33 7.35 -5.74 8.56
CA HIS A 33 8.37 -6.09 9.55
C HIS A 33 8.12 -5.43 10.92
N LYS A 34 7.47 -4.25 10.99
CA LYS A 34 7.04 -3.68 12.28
C LYS A 34 5.97 -4.57 12.95
N ALA A 35 4.99 -5.05 12.19
CA ALA A 35 4.01 -6.01 12.69
C ALA A 35 4.69 -7.29 13.20
N GLU A 36 5.60 -7.87 12.42
CA GLU A 36 6.38 -9.06 12.81
C GLU A 36 7.10 -8.88 14.15
N GLN A 37 7.81 -7.75 14.32
CA GLN A 37 8.53 -7.39 15.54
C GLN A 37 7.61 -7.26 16.77
N GLN A 38 6.33 -6.96 16.55
CA GLN A 38 5.30 -6.86 17.58
C GLN A 38 4.57 -8.18 17.80
N GLY A 39 4.96 -9.25 17.10
CA GLY A 39 4.34 -10.56 17.20
C GLY A 39 3.06 -10.72 16.38
N GLU A 40 2.73 -9.74 15.53
CA GLU A 40 1.53 -9.65 14.71
C GLU A 40 1.75 -10.22 13.31
N VAL A 41 0.69 -10.71 12.65
CA VAL A 41 0.77 -11.21 11.27
C VAL A 41 1.39 -10.12 10.37
N PRO A 42 2.46 -10.41 9.61
CA PRO A 42 3.30 -9.38 9.00
C PRO A 42 2.69 -8.85 7.70
N VAL A 43 1.68 -8.00 7.86
CA VAL A 43 1.09 -7.24 6.76
C VAL A 43 1.34 -5.77 7.02
N GLY A 44 1.80 -5.07 5.99
CA GLY A 44 2.06 -3.64 6.02
C GLY A 44 1.38 -2.94 4.86
N ALA A 45 1.02 -1.68 5.07
CA ALA A 45 0.38 -0.84 4.07
C ALA A 45 0.88 0.61 4.14
N VAL A 46 0.92 1.26 2.99
CA VAL A 46 1.18 2.71 2.87
C VAL A 46 0.20 3.35 1.91
N LEU A 47 -0.39 4.48 2.29
CA LEU A 47 -1.29 5.26 1.45
C LEU A 47 -0.55 6.48 0.92
N VAL A 48 -0.56 6.64 -0.40
CA VAL A 48 0.19 7.67 -1.11
C VAL A 48 -0.78 8.62 -1.81
N TYR A 49 -0.52 9.93 -1.68
CA TYR A 49 -1.23 10.97 -2.39
C TYR A 49 -0.23 11.98 -2.94
N GLN A 50 -0.32 12.28 -4.23
CA GLN A 50 0.60 13.20 -4.93
C GLN A 50 2.09 12.89 -4.70
N GLY A 51 2.45 11.60 -4.72
CA GLY A 51 3.82 11.13 -4.52
C GLY A 51 4.33 11.23 -3.08
N ARG A 52 3.44 11.49 -2.10
CA ARG A 52 3.78 11.57 -0.68
C ARG A 52 3.03 10.50 0.09
N CYS A 53 3.72 9.83 1.02
CA CYS A 53 3.05 8.99 2.01
C CYS A 53 2.20 9.88 2.93
N ILE A 54 0.90 9.59 3.02
CA ILE A 54 -0.05 10.28 3.90
C ILE A 54 -0.59 9.36 5.00
N GLY A 55 -0.31 8.05 4.93
CA GLY A 55 -0.66 7.09 5.97
C GLY A 55 0.21 5.84 5.87
N GLU A 56 0.60 5.31 7.01
CA GLU A 56 1.34 4.07 7.21
C GLU A 56 0.51 3.20 8.16
N GLY A 57 0.46 1.91 7.87
CA GLY A 57 -0.26 0.96 8.70
C GLY A 57 0.40 -0.40 8.67
N TRP A 58 0.27 -1.12 9.76
CA TRP A 58 0.62 -2.52 9.86
C TRP A 58 -0.46 -3.23 10.69
N ASN A 59 -0.56 -4.55 10.53
CA ASN A 59 -1.47 -5.34 11.34
C ASN A 59 -1.08 -5.20 12.82
N GLN A 60 -2.06 -4.87 13.65
CA GLN A 60 -1.91 -4.83 15.11
C GLN A 60 -3.14 -5.32 15.89
N PRO A 61 -3.93 -6.31 15.40
CA PRO A 61 -5.19 -6.68 16.05
C PRO A 61 -5.04 -7.27 17.45
N ILE A 62 -3.93 -7.97 17.75
CA ILE A 62 -3.69 -8.56 19.07
C ILE A 62 -3.36 -7.44 20.06
N GLN A 63 -2.39 -6.59 19.71
CA GLN A 63 -1.90 -5.52 20.58
C GLN A 63 -2.97 -4.46 20.83
N SER A 64 -3.75 -4.08 19.81
CA SER A 64 -4.78 -3.06 19.95
C SER A 64 -6.11 -3.59 20.43
N HIS A 65 -6.24 -4.91 20.66
CA HIS A 65 -7.50 -5.58 20.98
C HIS A 65 -8.65 -5.19 20.03
N ASP A 66 -8.32 -4.98 18.75
CA ASP A 66 -9.24 -4.49 17.73
C ASP A 66 -9.17 -5.42 16.53
N PRO A 67 -10.19 -6.27 16.29
CA PRO A 67 -10.19 -7.21 15.18
C PRO A 67 -10.19 -6.51 13.81
N SER A 68 -10.48 -5.20 13.75
CA SER A 68 -10.44 -4.40 12.53
C SER A 68 -9.08 -3.74 12.26
N ALA A 69 -8.10 -3.85 13.18
CA ALA A 69 -6.79 -3.19 13.07
C ALA A 69 -5.84 -3.89 12.08
N HIS A 70 -6.32 -4.11 10.87
CA HIS A 70 -5.53 -4.51 9.71
C HIS A 70 -4.71 -3.33 9.18
N ALA A 71 -3.62 -3.62 8.50
CA ALA A 71 -2.69 -2.62 7.95
C ALA A 71 -3.41 -1.56 7.09
N GLU A 72 -4.33 -1.97 6.22
CA GLU A 72 -5.09 -1.08 5.34
C GLU A 72 -5.97 -0.13 6.16
N ILE A 73 -6.68 -0.65 7.16
CA ILE A 73 -7.56 0.14 8.04
C ILE A 73 -6.74 1.18 8.81
N VAL A 74 -5.60 0.78 9.35
CA VAL A 74 -4.70 1.68 10.10
C VAL A 74 -4.18 2.80 9.18
N ALA A 75 -3.68 2.46 7.99
CA ALA A 75 -3.18 3.43 7.02
C ALA A 75 -4.28 4.42 6.56
N ILE A 76 -5.48 3.93 6.28
CA ILE A 76 -6.64 4.75 5.87
C ILE A 76 -7.05 5.71 7.00
N ARG A 77 -7.12 5.23 8.25
CA ARG A 77 -7.45 6.07 9.40
C ARG A 77 -6.42 7.17 9.61
N GLN A 78 -5.13 6.85 9.52
CA GLN A 78 -4.06 7.84 9.66
C GLN A 78 -4.13 8.91 8.56
N ALA A 79 -4.35 8.50 7.31
CA ALA A 79 -4.50 9.42 6.19
C ALA A 79 -5.73 10.32 6.29
N GLY A 80 -6.87 9.77 6.73
CA GLY A 80 -8.09 10.55 6.95
C GLY A 80 -7.91 11.64 8.01
N LEU A 81 -7.17 11.34 9.09
CA LEU A 81 -6.78 12.33 10.09
C LEU A 81 -5.79 13.36 9.52
N ALA A 82 -4.79 12.92 8.76
CA ALA A 82 -3.80 13.82 8.17
C ALA A 82 -4.42 14.83 7.19
N LEU A 83 -5.43 14.41 6.42
CA LEU A 83 -6.13 15.25 5.44
C LEU A 83 -7.42 15.90 5.98
N GLN A 84 -7.82 15.58 7.22
CA GLN A 84 -9.11 15.97 7.81
C GLN A 84 -10.29 15.66 6.87
N ASN A 85 -10.23 14.51 6.20
CA ASN A 85 -11.22 14.10 5.21
C ASN A 85 -11.32 12.58 5.15
N TYR A 86 -12.53 12.04 5.26
CA TYR A 86 -12.77 10.60 5.14
C TYR A 86 -12.63 10.09 3.69
N ARG A 87 -12.75 10.99 2.70
CA ARG A 87 -12.52 10.68 1.29
C ARG A 87 -11.07 10.99 0.93
N LEU A 88 -10.44 10.03 0.27
CA LEU A 88 -9.04 10.03 -0.13
C LEU A 88 -8.96 9.81 -1.66
N PRO A 89 -9.64 10.64 -2.47
CA PRO A 89 -9.61 10.51 -3.93
C PRO A 89 -8.19 10.72 -4.46
N GLU A 90 -7.90 10.17 -5.64
CA GLU A 90 -6.58 10.28 -6.30
C GLU A 90 -5.41 9.70 -5.48
N SER A 91 -5.71 8.95 -4.40
CA SER A 91 -4.71 8.23 -3.62
C SER A 91 -4.48 6.81 -4.14
N CYS A 92 -3.32 6.26 -3.83
CA CYS A 92 -2.91 4.89 -4.13
C CYS A 92 -2.51 4.19 -2.82
N LEU A 93 -3.19 3.09 -2.50
CA LEU A 93 -2.85 2.23 -1.37
C LEU A 93 -1.93 1.10 -1.84
N TYR A 94 -0.80 0.93 -1.16
CA TYR A 94 0.11 -0.20 -1.35
C TYR A 94 0.02 -1.11 -0.13
N VAL A 95 -0.13 -2.41 -0.31
CA VAL A 95 -0.26 -3.38 0.79
C VAL A 95 0.46 -4.69 0.46
N THR A 96 1.13 -5.30 1.44
CA THR A 96 1.97 -6.48 1.17
C THR A 96 1.18 -7.76 0.87
N LEU A 97 -0.10 -7.82 1.26
CA LEU A 97 -0.99 -8.97 1.04
C LEU A 97 -2.30 -8.48 0.43
N GLU A 98 -2.90 -9.28 -0.45
CA GLU A 98 -4.21 -9.00 -1.03
C GLU A 98 -5.26 -8.69 0.06
N PRO A 99 -5.94 -7.53 -0.01
CA PRO A 99 -6.95 -7.13 0.97
C PRO A 99 -8.12 -8.09 1.13
N CYS A 100 -8.56 -8.28 2.37
CA CYS A 100 -9.78 -9.03 2.68
C CYS A 100 -11.06 -8.20 2.42
N VAL A 101 -12.23 -8.82 2.60
CA VAL A 101 -13.55 -8.20 2.42
C VAL A 101 -13.72 -6.90 3.19
N MET A 102 -13.32 -6.89 4.47
CA MET A 102 -13.41 -5.70 5.33
C MET A 102 -12.59 -4.55 4.77
N CYS A 103 -11.33 -4.82 4.42
CA CYS A 103 -10.42 -3.82 3.89
C CYS A 103 -10.90 -3.29 2.53
N MET A 104 -11.40 -4.16 1.65
CA MET A 104 -12.01 -3.74 0.38
C MET A 104 -13.21 -2.81 0.57
N GLY A 105 -14.09 -3.10 1.54
CA GLY A 105 -15.19 -2.20 1.89
C GLY A 105 -14.69 -0.83 2.35
N ALA A 106 -13.66 -0.79 3.20
CA ALA A 106 -13.05 0.46 3.66
C ALA A 106 -12.40 1.26 2.52
N ILE A 107 -11.67 0.59 1.62
CA ILE A 107 -11.04 1.19 0.43
C ILE A 107 -12.11 1.86 -0.45
N ALA A 108 -13.22 1.17 -0.71
CA ALA A 108 -14.32 1.72 -1.49
C ALA A 108 -14.99 2.93 -0.81
N HIS A 109 -15.25 2.85 0.50
CA HIS A 109 -15.82 3.97 1.27
C HIS A 109 -14.89 5.18 1.33
N ALA A 110 -13.58 4.96 1.42
CA ALA A 110 -12.57 6.00 1.41
C ALA A 110 -12.34 6.61 0.01
N ARG A 111 -12.95 6.08 -1.06
CA ARG A 111 -12.77 6.57 -2.44
C ARG A 111 -11.33 6.52 -2.93
N ILE A 112 -10.55 5.55 -2.44
CA ILE A 112 -9.17 5.35 -2.88
C ILE A 112 -9.19 4.97 -4.35
N LYS A 113 -8.42 5.68 -5.18
CA LYS A 113 -8.46 5.50 -6.63
C LYS A 113 -7.81 4.18 -7.04
N ARG A 114 -6.67 3.87 -6.45
CA ARG A 114 -5.84 2.74 -6.85
C ARG A 114 -5.39 1.89 -5.66
N LEU A 115 -5.39 0.58 -5.85
CA LEU A 115 -4.85 -0.42 -4.95
C LEU A 115 -3.68 -1.13 -5.63
N VAL A 116 -2.57 -1.32 -4.92
CA VAL A 116 -1.44 -2.12 -5.37
C VAL A 116 -1.11 -3.12 -4.27
N PHE A 117 -1.07 -4.40 -4.58
CA PHE A 117 -0.76 -5.42 -3.59
C PHE A 117 0.36 -6.36 -4.02
N GLY A 118 1.04 -6.94 -3.03
CA GLY A 118 2.17 -7.83 -3.21
C GLY A 118 1.76 -9.28 -3.41
N ALA A 119 1.70 -10.02 -2.31
CA ALA A 119 1.31 -11.43 -2.31
C ALA A 119 -0.21 -11.60 -2.46
N ASP A 120 -0.61 -12.68 -3.15
CA ASP A 120 -2.01 -13.09 -3.26
C ASP A 120 -2.50 -13.73 -1.95
N ASP A 121 -3.80 -13.65 -1.67
CA ASP A 121 -4.44 -14.44 -0.61
C ASP A 121 -5.55 -15.31 -1.21
N PRO A 122 -5.23 -16.54 -1.66
CA PRO A 122 -6.23 -17.44 -2.25
C PRO A 122 -7.41 -17.79 -1.35
N LYS A 123 -7.27 -17.62 -0.04
CA LYS A 123 -8.30 -18.02 0.95
C LYS A 123 -9.19 -16.85 1.36
N ARG A 124 -8.67 -15.63 1.41
CA ARG A 124 -9.36 -14.48 2.00
C ARG A 124 -9.30 -13.21 1.15
N GLY A 125 -8.45 -13.19 0.12
CA GLY A 125 -8.26 -12.07 -0.79
C GLY A 125 -9.54 -11.76 -1.54
N ALA A 126 -10.04 -10.54 -1.37
CA ALA A 126 -11.32 -10.12 -1.90
C ALA A 126 -11.20 -9.18 -3.11
N VAL A 127 -9.97 -8.97 -3.61
CA VAL A 127 -9.75 -8.15 -4.81
C VAL A 127 -10.11 -8.97 -6.04
N CYS A 128 -9.47 -10.13 -6.20
CA CYS A 128 -9.63 -11.00 -7.38
C CYS A 128 -9.52 -12.51 -7.10
N HIS A 129 -9.15 -12.96 -5.90
CA HIS A 129 -8.97 -14.40 -5.61
C HIS A 129 -10.19 -15.08 -4.97
N ALA A 130 -10.41 -14.94 -3.66
CA ALA A 130 -11.52 -15.58 -2.97
C ALA A 130 -12.86 -14.90 -3.33
N LEU A 131 -12.83 -13.59 -3.57
CA LEU A 131 -13.94 -12.80 -4.09
C LEU A 131 -13.41 -11.79 -5.11
N GLN A 132 -14.29 -11.32 -5.98
CA GLN A 132 -14.00 -10.31 -7.00
C GLN A 132 -14.71 -8.99 -6.66
N LEU A 133 -14.43 -8.43 -5.47
CA LEU A 133 -15.09 -7.19 -5.05
C LEU A 133 -14.61 -5.97 -5.85
N SER A 134 -13.44 -6.04 -6.49
CA SER A 134 -12.97 -4.97 -7.38
C SER A 134 -13.96 -4.66 -8.51
N ASP A 135 -14.70 -5.66 -9.00
CA ASP A 135 -15.68 -5.54 -10.08
C ASP A 135 -17.14 -5.60 -9.59
N ALA A 136 -17.38 -5.56 -8.27
CA ALA A 136 -18.72 -5.72 -7.72
C ALA A 136 -19.62 -4.51 -8.03
N ALA A 137 -20.69 -4.73 -8.81
CA ALA A 137 -21.61 -3.69 -9.28
C ALA A 137 -22.31 -2.89 -8.16
N PHE A 138 -22.41 -3.43 -6.94
CA PHE A 138 -23.03 -2.73 -5.80
C PHE A 138 -22.06 -1.75 -5.12
N LEU A 139 -20.75 -1.82 -5.40
CA LEU A 139 -19.80 -0.83 -4.92
C LEU A 139 -19.94 0.44 -5.76
N ASN A 140 -20.26 1.54 -5.10
CA ASN A 140 -20.47 2.85 -5.74
C ASN A 140 -19.16 3.60 -6.07
N HIS A 141 -18.03 2.89 -6.12
CA HIS A 141 -16.70 3.41 -6.43
C HIS A 141 -15.85 2.31 -7.06
N HIS A 142 -15.29 2.58 -8.24
CA HIS A 142 -14.37 1.68 -8.92
C HIS A 142 -12.94 1.90 -8.42
N VAL A 143 -12.24 0.82 -8.08
CA VAL A 143 -10.85 0.85 -7.60
C VAL A 143 -9.97 0.19 -8.65
N ASP A 144 -9.09 0.97 -9.28
CA ASP A 144 -8.06 0.41 -10.17
C ASP A 144 -7.10 -0.44 -9.34
N TRP A 145 -6.71 -1.62 -9.81
CA TRP A 145 -5.81 -2.47 -9.02
C TRP A 145 -4.65 -3.09 -9.82
N LEU A 146 -3.57 -3.38 -9.11
CA LEU A 146 -2.41 -4.12 -9.62
C LEU A 146 -1.91 -5.07 -8.53
N GLY A 147 -2.00 -6.37 -8.78
CA GLY A 147 -1.41 -7.41 -7.91
C GLY A 147 0.02 -7.77 -8.33
N GLY A 148 0.72 -8.51 -7.46
CA GLY A 148 1.98 -9.16 -7.78
C GLY A 148 3.25 -8.31 -7.61
N VAL A 149 3.16 -7.09 -7.08
CA VAL A 149 4.34 -6.22 -6.94
C VAL A 149 5.19 -6.71 -5.77
N LEU A 150 6.41 -7.17 -6.05
CA LEU A 150 7.29 -7.83 -5.06
C LEU A 150 6.60 -9.01 -4.35
N ALA A 151 5.76 -9.77 -5.07
CA ALA A 151 4.99 -10.87 -4.50
C ALA A 151 5.84 -11.90 -3.76
N ALA A 152 7.02 -12.22 -4.28
CA ALA A 152 7.96 -13.16 -3.66
C ALA A 152 8.42 -12.67 -2.28
N ASP A 153 8.95 -11.44 -2.21
CA ASP A 153 9.38 -10.81 -0.95
C ASP A 153 8.21 -10.74 0.06
N CYS A 154 7.03 -10.33 -0.39
CA CYS A 154 5.84 -10.26 0.48
C CYS A 154 5.39 -11.64 1.00
N SER A 155 5.48 -12.68 0.17
CA SER A 155 5.09 -14.05 0.53
C SER A 155 6.09 -14.70 1.48
N GLU A 156 7.39 -14.39 1.31
CA GLU A 156 8.47 -14.91 2.14
C GLU A 156 8.31 -14.47 3.59
N VAL A 157 8.07 -13.17 3.84
CA VAL A 157 7.85 -12.64 5.19
C VAL A 157 6.68 -13.33 5.90
N LEU A 158 5.55 -13.53 5.22
CA LEU A 158 4.40 -14.26 5.78
C LEU A 158 4.75 -15.73 6.08
N THR A 159 5.46 -16.38 5.17
CA THR A 159 5.82 -17.80 5.29
C THR A 159 6.76 -18.02 6.46
N ASP A 160 7.79 -17.19 6.60
CA ASP A 160 8.77 -17.29 7.68
C ASP A 160 8.13 -17.02 9.05
N PHE A 161 7.24 -16.03 9.13
CA PHE A 161 6.49 -15.74 10.34
C PHE A 161 5.66 -16.92 10.86
N PHE A 162 4.96 -17.62 9.96
CA PHE A 162 4.18 -18.81 10.34
C PHE A 162 5.07 -20.03 10.58
N ARG A 163 6.20 -20.17 9.88
CA ARG A 163 7.16 -21.25 10.12
C ARG A 163 7.75 -21.14 11.53
N ALA A 164 8.09 -19.94 11.98
CA ALA A 164 8.63 -19.69 13.31
C ALA A 164 7.66 -19.97 14.48
N ARG A 165 6.36 -20.20 14.19
CA ARG A 165 5.29 -20.45 15.19
C ARG A 165 4.70 -21.86 15.11
N ARG A 166 5.30 -22.75 14.34
CA ARG A 166 4.91 -24.16 14.23
C ARG A 166 5.74 -25.06 15.13
#